data_AF-A0A060C0I3-F1
#
_entry.id   AF-A0A060C0I3-F1
#
_cell.length_a   1.000
_cell.length_b   1.000
_cell.length_c   1.000
_cell.angle_alpha   90.00
_cell.angle_beta   90.00
_cell.angle_gamma   90.00
#
_symmetry.space_group_name_H-M   'P 1'
#
loop_
_entity.id
_entity.type
_entity.pdbx_description
1 polymer ?
#
loop_
_entity_poly.entity_id
_entity_poly.type
_entity_poly.pdbx_seq_one_letter_code
_entity_poly.pdbx_strand_id
1 'polypeptide(L)'
;ATIGALVTAARPLLDAAVIDELLVLDDRSTDTTAATATAAGATVVPICRVHAAHGTGDGKGNALWASLAVAGGDLVVWCDGDVTSFEAGWVVRLVAPLLDDPTVNLVKGVVP
;
A
#
# COMPACT_ATOMS: atom_id res chain seq x y z
N ALA A 1 1.02 -15.82 5.14
CA ALA A 1 1.13 -14.72 4.16
C ALA A 1 2.19 -13.72 4.63
N THR A 2 3.07 -13.25 3.74
CA THR A 2 4.11 -12.24 4.02
C THR A 2 3.54 -10.88 4.40
N ILE A 3 2.34 -10.56 3.89
CA ILE A 3 1.67 -9.28 4.11
C ILE A 3 1.56 -8.87 5.58
N GLY A 4 1.36 -9.84 6.50
CA GLY A 4 1.24 -9.55 7.92
C GLY A 4 2.50 -8.96 8.53
N ALA A 5 3.67 -9.47 8.13
CA ALA A 5 4.96 -8.96 8.58
C ALA A 5 5.20 -7.54 8.04
N LEU A 6 4.88 -7.29 6.77
CA LEU A 6 4.98 -5.96 6.15
C LEU A 6 4.08 -4.94 6.85
N VAL A 7 2.79 -5.28 7.05
CA VAL A 7 1.84 -4.41 7.74
C VAL A 7 2.28 -4.14 9.18
N THR A 8 2.73 -5.17 9.90
CA THR A 8 3.25 -5.03 11.27
C THR A 8 4.46 -4.10 11.31
N ALA A 9 5.37 -4.21 10.35
CA ALA A 9 6.55 -3.35 10.26
C ALA A 9 6.19 -1.91 9.86
N ALA A 10 5.15 -1.69 9.05
CA ALA A 10 4.68 -0.36 8.67
C ALA A 10 3.83 0.32 9.75
N ARG A 11 3.18 -0.45 10.63
CA ARG A 11 2.23 0.04 11.64
C ARG A 11 2.78 1.17 12.54
N PRO A 12 4.04 1.16 13.01
CA PRO A 12 4.59 2.26 13.79
C PRO A 12 4.58 3.62 13.07
N LEU A 13 4.62 3.64 11.73
CA LEU A 13 4.50 4.88 10.95
C LEU A 13 3.10 5.48 11.07
N LEU A 14 2.07 4.64 11.07
CA LEU A 14 0.69 5.07 11.27
C LEU A 14 0.48 5.58 12.70
N ASP A 15 0.98 4.83 13.70
CA ASP A 15 0.84 5.21 15.12
C ASP A 15 1.59 6.51 15.45
N ALA A 16 2.69 6.79 14.76
CA ALA A 16 3.45 8.03 14.89
C ALA A 16 2.95 9.18 13.99
N ALA A 17 1.85 8.98 13.26
CA ALA A 17 1.30 9.94 12.30
C ALA A 17 2.31 10.39 11.21
N VAL A 18 3.21 9.48 10.80
CA VAL A 18 4.11 9.66 9.65
C VAL A 18 3.37 9.33 8.35
N ILE A 19 2.42 8.40 8.39
CA ILE A 19 1.47 8.12 7.32
C ILE A 19 0.05 8.27 7.88
N ASP A 20 -0.87 8.75 7.06
CA ASP A 20 -2.27 8.92 7.45
C ASP A 20 -3.09 7.63 7.25
N GLU A 21 -2.69 6.82 6.26
CA GLU A 21 -3.44 5.64 5.82
C GLU A 21 -2.50 4.46 5.57
N LEU A 22 -2.93 3.26 5.97
CA LEU A 22 -2.28 1.98 5.63
C LEU A 22 -3.31 1.05 5.00
N LEU A 23 -3.32 1.03 3.67
CA LEU A 23 -4.28 0.28 2.86
C LEU A 23 -3.66 -1.00 2.31
N VAL A 24 -4.44 -2.08 2.32
CA VAL A 24 -4.16 -3.30 1.55
C VAL A 24 -5.32 -3.53 0.60
N LEU A 25 -5.08 -3.36 -0.70
CA LEU A 25 -6.05 -3.73 -1.72
C LEU A 25 -5.96 -5.24 -1.98
N ASP A 26 -7.00 -5.96 -1.61
CA ASP A 26 -7.10 -7.40 -1.81
C ASP A 26 -7.70 -7.73 -3.19
N ASP A 27 -6.85 -8.16 -4.12
CA ASP A 27 -7.26 -8.61 -5.47
C ASP A 27 -7.70 -10.08 -5.47
N ARG A 28 -8.78 -10.35 -4.74
CA ARG A 28 -9.46 -11.66 -4.72
C ARG A 28 -8.58 -12.79 -4.18
N SER A 29 -7.79 -12.54 -3.13
CA SER A 29 -7.04 -13.61 -2.46
C SER A 29 -7.98 -14.72 -2.00
N THR A 30 -7.60 -15.97 -2.25
CA THR A 30 -8.37 -17.16 -1.80
C THR A 30 -7.78 -17.80 -0.55
N ASP A 31 -6.70 -17.23 -0.02
CA ASP A 31 -6.00 -17.67 1.18
C ASP A 31 -6.27 -16.74 2.38
N THR A 32 -5.41 -16.76 3.38
CA THR A 32 -5.55 -15.96 4.61
C THR A 32 -5.02 -14.53 4.49
N THR A 33 -4.65 -14.05 3.30
CA THR A 33 -4.01 -12.73 3.08
C THR A 33 -4.83 -11.58 3.67
N ALA A 34 -6.12 -11.46 3.32
CA ALA A 34 -7.00 -10.39 3.80
C ALA A 34 -7.17 -10.42 5.33
N ALA A 35 -7.39 -11.60 5.90
CA ALA A 35 -7.52 -11.77 7.35
C ALA A 35 -6.21 -11.42 8.09
N THR A 36 -5.07 -11.86 7.53
CA THR A 36 -3.74 -11.60 8.08
C THR A 36 -3.41 -10.10 8.06
N ALA A 37 -3.69 -9.40 6.96
CA ALA A 37 -3.49 -7.96 6.84
C ALA A 37 -4.37 -7.16 7.82
N THR A 38 -5.64 -7.54 7.95
CA THR A 38 -6.58 -6.92 8.90
C THR A 38 -6.10 -7.10 10.34
N ALA A 39 -5.70 -8.32 10.71
CA ALA A 39 -5.21 -8.63 12.05
C ALA A 39 -3.91 -7.87 12.39
N ALA A 40 -3.05 -7.62 11.40
CA ALA A 40 -1.85 -6.81 11.54
C ALA A 40 -2.11 -5.29 11.61
N GLY A 41 -3.35 -4.86 11.36
CA GLY A 41 -3.79 -3.48 11.56
C GLY A 41 -3.84 -2.61 10.31
N ALA A 42 -3.87 -3.21 9.11
CA ALA A 42 -4.17 -2.49 7.87
C ALA A 42 -5.68 -2.37 7.63
N THR A 43 -6.08 -1.34 6.90
CA THR A 43 -7.42 -1.28 6.30
C THR A 43 -7.41 -2.09 5.02
N VAL A 44 -8.13 -3.22 5.01
CA VAL A 44 -8.22 -4.09 3.83
C VAL A 44 -9.42 -3.70 2.98
N VAL A 45 -9.18 -3.44 1.69
CA VAL A 45 -10.22 -3.11 0.72
C VAL A 45 -10.31 -4.23 -0.32
N PRO A 46 -11.43 -4.96 -0.40
CA PRO A 46 -11.61 -5.96 -1.44
C PRO A 46 -11.82 -5.26 -2.79
N ILE A 47 -11.12 -5.70 -3.83
CA ILE A 47 -11.16 -5.06 -5.15
C ILE A 47 -12.56 -5.03 -5.76
N CYS A 48 -13.43 -5.98 -5.40
CA CYS A 48 -14.81 -6.05 -5.87
C CYS A 48 -15.63 -4.80 -5.48
N ARG A 49 -15.27 -4.11 -4.39
CA ARG A 49 -15.89 -2.83 -4.00
C ARG A 49 -15.63 -1.74 -5.04
N VAL A 50 -14.42 -1.70 -5.60
CA VAL A 50 -14.05 -0.75 -6.66
C VAL A 50 -14.64 -1.19 -7.99
N HIS A 51 -14.56 -2.49 -8.31
CA HIS A 51 -15.12 -3.04 -9.55
C HIS A 51 -16.63 -2.86 -9.67
N ALA A 52 -17.38 -2.86 -8.55
CA ALA A 52 -18.81 -2.59 -8.55
C ALA A 52 -19.17 -1.19 -9.10
N ALA A 53 -18.29 -0.20 -8.93
CA ALA A 53 -18.51 1.16 -9.40
C ALA A 53 -17.85 1.47 -10.75
N HIS A 54 -16.74 0.77 -11.08
CA HIS A 54 -15.88 1.14 -12.21
C HIS A 54 -15.65 0.05 -13.26
N GLY A 55 -16.28 -1.11 -13.09
CA GLY A 55 -16.08 -2.26 -13.97
C GLY A 55 -14.93 -3.17 -13.52
N THR A 56 -14.95 -4.39 -14.03
CA THR A 56 -13.96 -5.43 -13.70
C THR A 56 -12.69 -5.28 -14.53
N GLY A 57 -11.55 -5.54 -13.90
CA GLY A 57 -10.26 -5.68 -14.57
C GLY A 57 -9.38 -6.70 -13.83
N ASP A 58 -8.22 -7.00 -14.42
CA ASP A 58 -7.31 -8.03 -13.91
C ASP A 58 -5.85 -7.58 -13.91
N GLY A 59 -5.05 -8.25 -13.07
CA GLY A 59 -3.61 -8.07 -12.98
C GLY A 59 -3.17 -6.86 -12.15
N LYS A 60 -1.85 -6.76 -11.94
CA LYS A 60 -1.25 -5.78 -11.03
C LYS A 60 -1.57 -4.33 -11.39
N GLY A 61 -1.66 -4.00 -12.68
CA GLY A 61 -2.04 -2.66 -13.13
C GLY A 61 -3.45 -2.26 -12.69
N ASN A 62 -4.41 -3.18 -12.78
CA ASN A 62 -5.77 -2.99 -12.30
C ASN A 62 -5.81 -2.84 -10.77
N ALA A 63 -5.00 -3.61 -10.03
CA ALA A 63 -4.89 -3.45 -8.58
C ALA A 63 -4.30 -2.07 -8.20
N LEU A 64 -3.20 -1.64 -8.83
CA LEU A 64 -2.62 -0.31 -8.57
C LEU A 64 -3.63 0.80 -8.90
N TRP A 65 -4.31 0.72 -10.03
CA TRP A 65 -5.35 1.68 -10.42
C TRP A 65 -6.51 1.70 -9.42
N ALA A 66 -7.03 0.54 -9.01
CA ALA A 66 -8.13 0.45 -8.05
C ALA A 66 -7.73 0.96 -6.66
N SER A 67 -6.45 0.85 -6.27
CA SER A 67 -5.95 1.40 -5.01
C SER A 67 -6.06 2.94 -4.96
N LEU A 68 -5.89 3.61 -6.12
CA LEU A 68 -6.04 5.06 -6.22
C LEU A 68 -7.50 5.52 -6.06
N ALA A 69 -8.47 4.67 -6.41
CA ALA A 69 -9.89 5.00 -6.25
C ALA A 69 -10.36 5.00 -4.78
N VAL A 70 -9.53 4.48 -3.87
CA VAL A 70 -9.88 4.33 -2.45
C VAL A 70 -8.90 4.99 -1.49
N ALA A 71 -7.73 5.41 -1.97
CA ALA A 71 -6.78 6.21 -1.19
C ALA A 71 -7.26 7.66 -1.07
N GLY A 72 -7.11 8.27 0.11
CA GLY A 72 -7.44 9.67 0.36
C GLY A 72 -6.23 10.61 0.39
N GLY A 73 -5.03 10.09 0.56
CA GLY A 73 -3.80 10.88 0.68
C GLY A 73 -3.34 11.55 -0.62
N ASP A 74 -2.69 12.71 -0.47
CA ASP A 74 -2.08 13.47 -1.58
C ASP A 74 -0.87 12.76 -2.19
N LEU A 75 -0.20 11.91 -1.41
CA LEU A 75 0.94 11.10 -1.83
C LEU A 75 0.63 9.61 -1.61
N VAL A 76 0.99 8.78 -2.58
CA VAL A 76 0.81 7.32 -2.50
C VAL A 76 2.18 6.64 -2.62
N VAL A 77 2.50 5.80 -1.64
CA VAL A 77 3.66 4.92 -1.66
C VAL A 77 3.17 3.48 -1.83
N TRP A 78 3.50 2.86 -2.96
CA TRP A 78 3.22 1.45 -3.18
C TRP A 78 4.36 0.57 -2.65
N CYS A 79 4.00 -0.44 -1.84
CA CYS A 79 4.88 -1.51 -1.43
C CYS A 79 4.31 -2.86 -1.91
N ASP A 80 5.16 -3.74 -2.41
CA ASP A 80 4.71 -5.05 -2.88
C ASP A 80 4.40 -5.98 -1.69
N GLY A 81 3.27 -6.69 -1.76
CA GLY A 81 2.75 -7.47 -0.63
C GLY A 81 3.55 -8.74 -0.31
N ASP A 82 4.46 -9.13 -1.20
CA ASP A 82 5.34 -10.29 -1.08
C ASP A 82 6.78 -9.95 -0.67
N VAL A 83 7.10 -8.66 -0.44
CA VAL A 83 8.42 -8.25 0.04
C VAL A 83 8.66 -8.77 1.47
N THR A 84 9.77 -9.48 1.65
CA THR A 84 10.19 -10.05 2.93
C THR A 84 11.23 -9.22 3.68
N SER A 85 11.90 -8.29 2.99
CA SER A 85 12.97 -7.44 3.52
C SER A 85 12.50 -6.00 3.83
N PHE A 86 11.19 -5.79 3.95
CA PHE A 86 10.61 -4.46 4.13
C PHE A 86 11.11 -3.80 5.42
N GLU A 87 11.56 -2.55 5.31
CA GLU A 87 11.88 -1.69 6.44
C GLU A 87 11.02 -0.43 6.38
N ALA A 88 10.43 -0.03 7.51
CA ALA A 88 9.58 1.16 7.60
C ALA A 88 10.28 2.44 7.09
N GLY A 89 11.60 2.54 7.27
CA GLY A 89 12.40 3.65 6.77
C GLY A 89 12.38 3.83 5.24
N TRP A 90 12.00 2.80 4.47
CA TRP A 90 11.85 2.91 3.02
C TRP A 90 10.76 3.90 2.64
N VAL A 91 9.63 3.90 3.36
CA VAL A 91 8.50 4.82 3.12
C VAL A 91 8.97 6.27 3.27
N VAL A 92 9.67 6.57 4.36
CA VAL A 92 10.22 7.91 4.62
C VAL A 92 11.18 8.34 3.52
N ARG A 93 12.08 7.44 3.09
CA ARG A 93 13.06 7.73 2.02
C ARG A 93 12.41 7.95 0.66
N LEU A 94 11.31 7.26 0.36
CA LEU A 94 10.56 7.43 -0.89
C LEU A 94 9.79 8.74 -0.92
N VAL A 95 9.25 9.17 0.23
CA VAL A 95 8.44 10.40 0.33
C VAL A 95 9.31 11.65 0.38
N ALA A 96 10.47 11.61 1.03
CA ALA A 96 11.29 12.81 1.25
C ALA A 96 11.54 13.67 -0.01
N PRO A 97 11.93 13.11 -1.18
CA PRO A 97 12.14 13.93 -2.38
C PRO A 97 10.86 14.62 -2.90
N LEU A 98 9.68 14.02 -2.68
CA LEU A 98 8.38 14.62 -3.07
C LEU A 98 8.02 15.82 -2.18
N LEU A 99 8.49 15.82 -0.92
CA LEU A 99 8.26 16.92 0.02
C LEU A 99 9.29 18.04 -0.14
N ASP A 100 10.54 17.69 -0.44
CA ASP A 100 11.65 18.64 -0.53
C ASP A 100 11.65 19.44 -1.85
N ASP A 101 11.15 18.84 -2.94
CA ASP A 101 11.10 19.47 -4.26
C ASP A 101 9.71 19.31 -4.91
N PRO A 102 8.90 20.38 -5.02
CA PRO A 102 7.56 20.31 -5.59
C PRO A 102 7.55 20.01 -7.11
N THR A 103 8.70 19.96 -7.78
CA THR A 103 8.81 19.53 -9.18
C THR A 103 8.95 18.01 -9.32
N VAL A 104 9.28 17.30 -8.25
CA VAL A 104 9.35 15.84 -8.23
C VAL A 104 7.94 15.28 -8.04
N ASN A 105 7.50 14.46 -9.00
CA ASN A 105 6.16 13.86 -9.00
C ASN A 105 6.20 12.32 -8.86
N LEU A 106 7.38 11.72 -8.94
CA LEU A 106 7.56 10.27 -8.88
C LEU A 106 8.94 9.94 -8.32
N VAL A 107 8.97 9.08 -7.30
CA VAL A 107 10.19 8.51 -6.75
C VAL A 107 10.14 7.00 -6.95
N LYS A 108 11.24 6.43 -7.46
CA LYS A 108 11.37 5.00 -7.68
C LYS A 108 12.39 4.42 -6.71
N GLY A 109 11.97 3.41 -5.94
CA GLY A 109 12.89 2.61 -5.14
C GLY A 109 13.87 1.86 -6.05
N VAL A 110 15.15 1.93 -5.71
CA VAL A 110 16.20 1.15 -6.36
C VAL A 110 16.92 0.33 -5.30
N VAL A 111 17.16 -0.93 -5.62
CA VAL A 111 18.03 -1.80 -4.82
C VAL A 111 19.45 -1.62 -5.38
N PRO A 112 20.49 -1.54 -4.53
CA PRO A 112 21.88 -1.56 -4.99
C PRO A 112 22.20 -2.81 -5.82
#